data_AF-A0A330LVT3-F1
#
_entry.id   AF-A0A330LVT3-F1
#
_cell.length_a   1.000
_cell.length_b   1.000
_cell.length_c   1.000
_cell.angle_alpha   90.00
_cell.angle_beta   90.00
_cell.angle_gamma   90.00
#
_symmetry.space_group_name_H-M   'P 1'
#
loop_
_entity.id
_entity.type
_entity.pdbx_description
1 polymer ?
#
loop_
_entity_poly.entity_id
_entity_poly.type
_entity_poly.pdbx_seq_one_letter_code
_entity_poly.pdbx_strand_id
1 'polypeptide(L)'
;MKKTTLAIVISSLSLSVIAADHGHDHAHLSTIGEHGGKDATKATIQYNNEFAKTLNFKDVRAFENNNRGLIAEFDQATGDIIRNSFNFIDADVANADNAPDSVNPSLWRQAVLNQAATGLYEVVPGKIYQVRGTDLSSISFIRSDSGWIVYDVLLTKKSAAQSLKFFQENVPKAGNLPIVAMIYSHSHADHFGGSRAIKDAFPDVKVYGSKNITKEIVDEN
;
A
#
# COMPACT_ATOMS: atom_id res chain seq x y z
N MET A 1 76.31 10.01 -49.03
CA MET A 1 75.83 10.99 -48.03
C MET A 1 74.36 11.28 -48.26
N LYS A 2 73.54 11.03 -47.22
CA LYS A 2 72.24 11.62 -46.86
C LYS A 2 71.26 10.52 -46.44
N LYS A 3 71.18 10.37 -45.11
CA LYS A 3 70.16 9.64 -44.37
C LYS A 3 68.90 10.51 -44.36
N THR A 4 67.72 9.93 -44.52
CA THR A 4 66.48 10.59 -44.08
C THR A 4 65.60 9.56 -43.41
N THR A 5 65.70 9.52 -42.09
CA THR A 5 64.83 8.79 -41.17
C THR A 5 63.59 9.65 -40.95
N LEU A 6 62.40 9.17 -41.31
CA LEU A 6 61.14 9.86 -41.02
C LEU A 6 60.72 9.47 -39.59
N ALA A 7 60.90 10.38 -38.64
CA ALA A 7 60.43 10.23 -37.27
C ALA A 7 59.00 10.77 -37.17
N ILE A 8 58.04 9.91 -36.81
CA ILE A 8 56.67 10.30 -36.47
C ILE A 8 56.70 10.79 -35.01
N VAL A 9 56.53 12.10 -34.82
CA VAL A 9 56.33 12.70 -33.49
C VAL A 9 54.85 12.58 -33.17
N ILE A 10 54.48 11.58 -32.35
CA ILE A 10 53.19 11.56 -31.67
C ILE A 10 53.32 12.54 -30.50
N SER A 11 52.78 13.75 -30.66
CA SER A 11 52.60 14.66 -29.55
C SER A 11 51.52 14.10 -28.62
N SER A 12 51.97 13.52 -27.51
CA SER A 12 51.11 13.21 -26.37
C SER A 12 50.61 14.53 -25.76
N LEU A 13 49.48 15.05 -26.25
CA LEU A 13 48.67 15.98 -25.47
C LEU A 13 48.01 15.17 -24.35
N SER A 14 48.69 15.08 -23.21
CA SER A 14 48.03 14.73 -21.95
C SER A 14 47.16 15.92 -21.55
N LEU A 15 45.90 15.91 -21.98
CA LEU A 15 44.87 16.73 -21.35
C LEU A 15 44.74 16.25 -19.91
N SER A 16 45.05 17.12 -18.96
CA SER A 16 44.67 16.94 -17.57
C SER A 16 43.15 16.83 -17.54
N VAL A 17 42.62 15.60 -17.49
CA VAL A 17 41.22 15.40 -17.12
C VAL A 17 41.12 15.89 -15.68
N ILE A 18 40.57 17.10 -15.52
CA ILE A 18 40.07 17.54 -14.24
C ILE A 18 38.91 16.59 -13.97
N ALA A 19 39.12 15.62 -13.07
CA ALA A 19 38.02 14.90 -12.47
C ALA A 19 37.10 15.99 -11.89
N ALA A 20 35.89 16.11 -12.46
CA ALA A 20 34.88 16.96 -11.85
C ALA A 20 34.71 16.45 -10.42
N ASP A 21 34.94 17.32 -9.45
CA ASP A 21 34.63 17.05 -8.06
C ASP A 21 33.14 16.72 -7.98
N HIS A 22 32.84 15.42 -7.88
CA HIS A 22 31.49 14.94 -7.65
C HIS A 22 31.26 15.10 -6.15
N GLY A 23 30.88 16.31 -5.75
CA GLY A 23 30.29 16.54 -4.45
C GLY A 23 29.09 15.60 -4.32
N HIS A 24 29.29 14.47 -3.67
CA HIS A 24 28.22 13.57 -3.33
C HIS A 24 27.52 14.17 -2.13
N ASP A 25 26.50 14.97 -2.40
CA ASP A 25 25.56 15.40 -1.38
C ASP A 25 24.89 14.13 -0.87
N HIS A 26 25.27 13.70 0.34
CA HIS A 26 24.69 12.54 0.99
C HIS A 26 23.29 12.95 1.45
N ALA A 27 22.31 12.85 0.55
CA ALA A 27 20.92 13.02 0.89
C ALA A 27 20.58 12.05 2.03
N HIS A 28 20.38 12.61 3.22
CA HIS A 28 19.95 11.84 4.38
C HIS A 28 18.50 11.38 4.11
N LEU A 29 18.12 10.17 4.53
CA LEU A 29 16.76 9.65 4.28
C LEU A 29 15.67 10.62 4.76
N SER A 30 15.97 11.41 5.80
CA SER A 30 15.08 12.41 6.39
C SER A 30 14.85 13.66 5.52
N THR A 31 15.70 13.94 4.53
CA THR A 31 15.57 15.11 3.64
C THR A 31 15.11 14.71 2.24
N ILE A 32 14.85 13.42 1.97
CA ILE A 32 14.54 12.94 0.61
C ILE A 32 13.29 13.59 0.00
N GLY A 33 12.35 14.01 0.84
CA GLY A 33 11.16 14.74 0.42
C GLY A 33 11.42 16.20 0.01
N GLU A 34 12.52 16.79 0.45
CA GLU A 34 12.89 18.19 0.16
C GLU A 34 13.61 18.33 -1.19
N HIS A 35 14.26 17.26 -1.65
CA HIS A 35 15.04 17.25 -2.90
C HIS A 35 14.17 17.12 -4.15
N GLY A 36 12.93 16.63 -4.00
CA GLY A 36 12.01 16.37 -5.11
C GLY A 36 12.51 15.26 -6.07
N GLY A 37 11.59 14.75 -6.89
CA GLY A 37 11.94 13.88 -8.01
C GLY A 37 12.35 14.69 -9.24
N LYS A 38 13.24 14.13 -10.08
CA LYS A 38 13.43 14.63 -11.45
C LYS A 38 12.27 14.19 -12.34
N ASP A 39 11.99 14.96 -13.39
CA ASP A 39 11.04 14.56 -14.41
C ASP A 39 11.43 13.23 -15.07
N ALA A 40 10.41 12.49 -15.53
CA ALA A 40 10.63 11.25 -16.26
C ALA A 40 11.44 11.50 -17.53
N THR A 41 12.50 10.73 -17.74
CA THR A 41 13.30 10.85 -18.96
C THR A 41 12.49 10.40 -20.18
N LYS A 42 12.91 10.82 -21.38
CA LYS A 42 12.31 10.33 -22.63
C LYS A 42 12.29 8.80 -22.72
N ALA A 43 13.33 8.13 -22.22
CA ALA A 43 13.41 6.68 -22.18
C ALA A 43 12.36 6.07 -21.23
N THR A 44 12.16 6.66 -20.05
CA THR A 44 11.13 6.26 -19.08
C THR A 44 9.73 6.43 -19.67
N ILE A 45 9.44 7.60 -20.25
CA ILE A 45 8.15 7.90 -20.88
C ILE A 45 7.86 6.90 -22.02
N GLN A 46 8.85 6.67 -22.89
CA GLN A 46 8.72 5.72 -23.98
C GLN A 46 8.44 4.31 -23.46
N TYR A 47 9.17 3.86 -22.44
CA TYR A 47 8.95 2.53 -21.84
C TYR A 47 7.53 2.40 -21.28
N ASN A 48 7.07 3.38 -20.49
CA ASN A 48 5.72 3.36 -19.92
C ASN A 48 4.64 3.36 -21.01
N ASN A 49 4.79 4.16 -22.06
CA ASN A 49 3.86 4.22 -23.19
C ASN A 49 3.83 2.91 -23.99
N GLU A 50 4.97 2.28 -24.25
CA GLU A 50 4.99 0.98 -24.93
C GLU A 50 4.42 -0.15 -24.05
N PHE A 51 4.71 -0.13 -22.75
CA PHE A 51 4.15 -1.09 -21.81
C PHE A 51 2.62 -0.95 -21.70
N ALA A 52 2.09 0.28 -21.64
CA ALA A 52 0.65 0.55 -21.62
C ALA A 52 -0.09 -0.16 -22.76
N LYS A 53 0.48 -0.15 -23.98
CA LYS A 53 -0.14 -0.80 -25.15
C LYS A 53 -0.33 -2.31 -25.02
N THR A 54 0.38 -2.96 -24.09
CA THR A 54 0.27 -4.40 -23.81
C THR A 54 -0.81 -4.74 -22.78
N LEU A 55 -1.34 -3.73 -22.07
CA LEU A 55 -2.30 -3.90 -20.98
C LEU A 55 -3.75 -3.84 -21.50
N ASN A 56 -4.64 -4.57 -20.83
CA ASN A 56 -6.07 -4.55 -21.14
C ASN A 56 -6.82 -3.54 -20.24
N PHE A 57 -6.71 -2.25 -20.55
CA PHE A 57 -7.36 -1.19 -19.77
C PHE A 57 -8.90 -1.24 -19.79
N LYS A 58 -9.48 -1.88 -20.82
CA LYS A 58 -10.94 -2.08 -20.93
C LYS A 58 -11.48 -3.04 -19.87
N ASP A 59 -10.63 -3.86 -19.25
CA ASP A 59 -11.03 -4.76 -18.18
C ASP A 59 -11.12 -4.04 -16.83
N VAL A 60 -12.33 -3.64 -16.47
CA VAL A 60 -12.63 -2.92 -15.22
C VAL A 60 -13.18 -3.82 -14.11
N ARG A 61 -13.18 -5.14 -14.28
CA ARG A 61 -13.76 -6.09 -13.32
C ARG A 61 -13.16 -5.96 -11.91
N ALA A 62 -11.90 -5.58 -11.80
CA ALA A 62 -11.26 -5.36 -10.51
C ALA A 62 -11.94 -4.22 -9.72
N PHE A 63 -12.29 -3.11 -10.40
CA PHE A 63 -13.01 -1.98 -9.80
C PHE A 63 -14.45 -2.35 -9.43
N GLU A 64 -15.13 -3.08 -10.31
CA GLU A 64 -16.49 -3.60 -10.04
C GLU A 64 -16.50 -4.51 -8.81
N ASN A 65 -15.53 -5.43 -8.72
CA ASN A 65 -15.38 -6.33 -7.57
C ASN A 65 -15.00 -5.58 -6.29
N ASN A 66 -14.19 -4.53 -6.38
CA ASN A 66 -13.81 -3.71 -5.24
C ASN A 66 -15.03 -3.02 -4.61
N ASN A 67 -15.96 -2.52 -5.44
CA ASN A 67 -17.14 -1.79 -4.98
C ASN A 67 -18.31 -2.71 -4.55
N ARG A 68 -18.23 -4.01 -4.88
CA ARG A 68 -19.32 -4.95 -4.59
C ARG A 68 -19.52 -5.11 -3.08
N GLY A 69 -20.77 -4.93 -2.66
CA GLY A 69 -21.17 -5.10 -1.26
C GLY A 69 -20.81 -3.92 -0.36
N LEU A 70 -20.38 -2.78 -0.90
CA LEU A 70 -20.19 -1.56 -0.11
C LEU A 70 -21.52 -1.17 0.56
N ILE A 71 -21.51 -1.07 1.90
CA ILE A 71 -22.68 -0.70 2.71
C ILE A 71 -22.52 0.62 3.44
N ALA A 72 -21.29 1.06 3.68
CA ALA A 72 -20.99 2.38 4.25
C ALA A 72 -19.62 2.87 3.78
N GLU A 73 -19.55 4.10 3.30
CA GLU A 73 -18.31 4.79 2.97
C GLU A 73 -17.73 5.48 4.20
N PHE A 74 -16.41 5.65 4.23
CA PHE A 74 -15.72 6.34 5.32
C PHE A 74 -16.18 7.79 5.46
N ASP A 75 -16.34 8.21 6.72
CA ASP A 75 -16.24 9.63 7.04
C ASP A 75 -14.78 10.09 6.91
N GLN A 76 -14.57 11.41 6.91
CA GLN A 76 -13.24 11.98 6.80
C GLN A 76 -12.30 11.46 7.91
N ALA A 77 -12.78 11.38 9.15
CA ALA A 77 -11.98 10.90 10.28
C ALA A 77 -11.44 9.47 10.10
N THR A 78 -12.24 8.57 9.51
CA THR A 78 -11.87 7.17 9.24
C THR A 78 -10.94 7.07 8.02
N GLY A 79 -11.23 7.82 6.96
CA GLY A 79 -10.43 7.84 5.75
C GLY A 79 -9.03 8.45 5.96
N ASP A 80 -8.91 9.44 6.84
CA ASP A 80 -7.70 10.22 7.07
C ASP A 80 -6.56 9.43 7.75
N ILE A 81 -6.80 8.20 8.24
CA ILE A 81 -5.78 7.40 8.94
C ILE A 81 -4.60 7.03 8.04
N ILE A 82 -4.86 6.51 6.84
CA ILE A 82 -3.83 6.20 5.83
C ILE A 82 -4.01 7.02 4.56
N ARG A 83 -5.24 7.35 4.16
CA ARG A 83 -5.51 7.90 2.81
C ARG A 83 -4.99 9.33 2.65
N ASN A 84 -4.76 10.07 3.73
CA ASN A 84 -4.27 11.45 3.66
C ASN A 84 -2.91 11.56 2.95
N SER A 85 -2.04 10.56 3.08
CA SER A 85 -0.74 10.55 2.39
C SER A 85 -0.85 10.30 0.89
N PHE A 86 -2.01 9.85 0.40
CA PHE A 86 -2.25 9.45 -0.99
C PHE A 86 -3.47 10.15 -1.61
N ASN A 87 -3.94 11.25 -1.02
CA ASN A 87 -5.13 11.98 -1.47
C ASN A 87 -5.00 12.60 -2.88
N PHE A 88 -3.78 12.68 -3.41
CA PHE A 88 -3.49 13.11 -4.78
C PHE A 88 -3.89 12.05 -5.83
N ILE A 89 -4.14 10.82 -5.42
CA ILE A 89 -4.63 9.75 -6.29
C ILE A 89 -6.15 9.82 -6.29
N ASP A 90 -6.73 10.28 -7.41
CA ASP A 90 -8.17 10.19 -7.61
C ASP A 90 -8.58 8.72 -7.76
N ALA A 91 -9.57 8.29 -6.98
CA ALA A 91 -10.06 6.92 -6.92
C ALA A 91 -11.04 6.57 -8.04
N ASP A 92 -11.47 7.54 -8.86
CA ASP A 92 -12.34 7.28 -10.00
C ASP A 92 -11.65 6.32 -10.99
N VAL A 93 -12.36 5.31 -11.46
CA VAL A 93 -11.89 4.37 -12.49
C VAL A 93 -11.47 5.10 -13.77
N ALA A 94 -12.06 6.26 -14.07
CA ALA A 94 -11.66 7.11 -15.19
C ALA A 94 -10.23 7.64 -15.05
N ASN A 95 -9.71 7.76 -13.82
CA ASN A 95 -8.33 8.13 -13.55
C ASN A 95 -7.33 6.97 -13.70
N ALA A 96 -7.81 5.72 -13.70
CA ALA A 96 -6.96 4.52 -13.68
C ALA A 96 -6.06 4.36 -14.91
N ASP A 97 -6.41 5.01 -16.02
CA ASP A 97 -5.66 4.98 -17.29
C ASP A 97 -4.82 6.25 -17.52
N ASN A 98 -4.90 7.22 -16.60
CA ASN A 98 -4.21 8.51 -16.69
C ASN A 98 -2.94 8.52 -15.84
N ALA A 99 -2.07 7.53 -16.04
CA ALA A 99 -0.83 7.41 -15.28
C ALA A 99 0.11 8.60 -15.54
N PRO A 100 0.70 9.23 -14.50
CA PRO A 100 1.78 10.19 -14.69
C PRO A 100 2.97 9.56 -15.42
N ASP A 101 3.69 10.34 -16.22
CA ASP A 101 4.86 9.90 -17.00
C ASP A 101 5.94 9.19 -16.15
N SER A 102 6.03 9.54 -14.87
CA SER A 102 6.97 8.99 -13.89
C SER A 102 6.48 7.71 -13.20
N VAL A 103 5.27 7.22 -13.49
CA VAL A 103 4.67 6.04 -12.85
C VAL A 103 4.36 4.98 -13.90
N ASN A 104 4.68 3.72 -13.60
CA ASN A 104 4.29 2.61 -14.46
C ASN A 104 2.75 2.54 -14.58
N PRO A 105 2.17 2.41 -15.79
CA PRO A 105 0.72 2.49 -15.97
C PRO A 105 -0.06 1.35 -15.29
N SER A 106 0.52 0.15 -15.16
CA SER A 106 -0.10 -0.92 -14.38
C SER A 106 -0.08 -0.63 -12.88
N LEU A 107 1.02 -0.03 -12.39
CA LEU A 107 1.14 0.36 -10.99
C LEU A 107 0.15 1.49 -10.65
N TRP A 108 0.01 2.47 -11.54
CA TRP A 108 -0.97 3.55 -11.36
C TRP A 108 -2.41 3.02 -11.28
N ARG A 109 -2.79 2.12 -12.20
CA ARG A 109 -4.09 1.45 -12.17
C ARG A 109 -4.34 0.72 -10.84
N GLN A 110 -3.32 0.04 -10.31
CA GLN A 110 -3.40 -0.62 -8.99
C GLN A 110 -3.51 0.39 -7.85
N ALA A 111 -2.82 1.53 -7.93
CA ALA A 111 -2.90 2.58 -6.93
C ALA A 111 -4.30 3.19 -6.87
N VAL A 112 -4.91 3.50 -8.02
CA VAL A 112 -6.31 3.97 -8.12
C VAL A 112 -7.27 2.92 -7.54
N LEU A 113 -7.07 1.64 -7.88
CA LEU A 113 -7.88 0.54 -7.34
C LEU A 113 -7.79 0.43 -5.81
N ASN A 114 -6.58 0.50 -5.26
CA ASN A 114 -6.37 0.46 -3.81
C ASN A 114 -7.01 1.69 -3.13
N GLN A 115 -6.93 2.86 -3.75
CA GLN A 115 -7.49 4.11 -3.22
C GLN A 115 -9.04 4.12 -3.24
N ALA A 116 -9.65 3.30 -4.10
CA ALA A 116 -11.09 3.08 -4.18
C ALA A 116 -11.66 2.15 -3.10
N ALA A 117 -10.81 1.48 -2.30
CA ALA A 117 -11.25 0.79 -1.09
C ALA A 117 -11.51 1.81 0.03
N THR A 118 -12.78 2.16 0.27
CA THR A 118 -13.16 3.35 1.07
C THR A 118 -14.27 3.08 2.06
N GLY A 119 -14.39 1.87 2.60
CA GLY A 119 -15.53 1.59 3.44
C GLY A 119 -15.64 0.23 4.10
N LEU A 120 -16.87 -0.03 4.51
CA LEU A 120 -17.37 -1.28 5.05
C LEU A 120 -18.11 -2.01 3.94
N TYR A 121 -17.74 -3.28 3.75
CA TYR A 121 -18.24 -4.13 2.69
C TYR A 121 -18.86 -5.39 3.29
N GLU A 122 -20.06 -5.74 2.83
CA GLU A 122 -20.71 -7.02 3.08
C GLU A 122 -20.25 -8.04 2.02
N VAL A 123 -19.40 -8.98 2.43
CA VAL A 123 -18.84 -10.02 1.55
C VAL A 123 -19.81 -11.19 1.43
N VAL A 124 -20.34 -11.64 2.57
CA VAL A 124 -21.40 -12.66 2.62
C VAL A 124 -22.55 -12.10 3.45
N PRO A 125 -23.77 -12.02 2.89
CA PRO A 125 -24.91 -11.39 3.55
C PRO A 125 -25.12 -11.87 4.98
N GLY A 126 -25.09 -10.93 5.94
CA GLY A 126 -25.28 -11.20 7.36
C GLY A 126 -24.18 -12.01 8.06
N LYS A 127 -23.11 -12.38 7.34
CA LYS A 127 -22.12 -13.36 7.82
C LYS A 127 -20.68 -12.87 7.79
N ILE A 128 -20.27 -12.16 6.74
CA ILE A 128 -18.89 -11.70 6.61
C ILE A 128 -18.88 -10.27 6.14
N TYR A 129 -18.22 -9.42 6.91
CA TYR A 129 -17.99 -8.02 6.61
C TYR A 129 -16.50 -7.73 6.57
N GLN A 130 -16.09 -6.72 5.81
CA GLN A 130 -14.72 -6.24 5.76
C GLN A 130 -14.68 -4.72 5.79
N VAL A 131 -13.79 -4.16 6.61
CA VAL A 131 -13.38 -2.76 6.49
C VAL A 131 -12.07 -2.72 5.70
N ARG A 132 -12.04 -1.95 4.62
CA ARG A 132 -10.91 -1.92 3.66
C ARG A 132 -10.47 -0.48 3.42
N GLY A 133 -9.17 -0.22 3.42
CA GLY A 133 -8.60 1.11 3.16
C GLY A 133 -8.40 2.00 4.39
N THR A 134 -8.57 1.46 5.60
CA THR A 134 -8.17 2.11 6.87
C THR A 134 -6.74 1.78 7.28
N ASP A 135 -6.13 0.77 6.66
CA ASP A 135 -4.75 0.34 6.86
C ASP A 135 -4.19 -0.28 5.55
N LEU A 136 -2.94 -0.77 5.56
CA LEU A 136 -2.36 -1.56 4.47
C LEU A 136 -3.15 -2.84 4.22
N SER A 137 -3.60 -3.49 5.30
CA SER A 137 -4.42 -4.69 5.27
C SER A 137 -5.91 -4.37 5.47
N SER A 138 -6.77 -5.36 5.29
CA SER A 138 -8.20 -5.28 5.61
C SER A 138 -8.50 -6.06 6.89
N ILE A 139 -9.49 -5.61 7.65
CA ILE A 139 -10.00 -6.32 8.83
C ILE A 139 -11.34 -6.96 8.49
N SER A 140 -11.47 -8.26 8.75
CA SER A 140 -12.71 -9.00 8.47
C SER A 140 -13.44 -9.36 9.74
N PHE A 141 -14.77 -9.21 9.74
CA PHE A 141 -15.67 -9.59 10.81
C PHE A 141 -16.54 -10.76 10.36
N ILE A 142 -16.38 -11.90 11.00
CA ILE A 142 -17.04 -13.17 10.65
C ILE A 142 -18.04 -13.53 11.75
N ARG A 143 -19.30 -13.70 11.37
CA ARG A 143 -20.38 -14.05 12.30
C ARG A 143 -20.18 -15.46 12.82
N SER A 144 -20.24 -15.61 14.13
CA SER A 144 -20.35 -16.90 14.85
C SER A 144 -21.69 -16.99 15.57
N ASP A 145 -21.97 -18.09 16.26
CA ASP A 145 -23.20 -18.22 17.04
C ASP A 145 -23.26 -17.22 18.21
N SER A 146 -22.13 -17.00 18.91
CA SER A 146 -22.04 -16.21 20.14
C SER A 146 -21.48 -14.80 19.96
N GLY A 147 -21.04 -14.42 18.76
CA GLY A 147 -20.45 -13.10 18.52
C GLY A 147 -19.77 -12.99 17.16
N TRP A 148 -18.70 -12.21 17.11
CA TRP A 148 -17.86 -12.04 15.92
C TRP A 148 -16.47 -12.62 16.13
N ILE A 149 -15.93 -13.16 15.05
CA ILE A 149 -14.52 -13.48 14.92
C ILE A 149 -13.91 -12.38 14.08
N VAL A 150 -12.84 -11.76 14.57
CA VAL A 150 -12.08 -10.77 13.80
C VAL A 150 -10.88 -11.47 13.17
N TYR A 151 -10.75 -11.36 11.86
CA TYR A 151 -9.68 -11.96 11.09
C TYR A 151 -8.77 -10.84 10.57
N ASP A 152 -7.52 -10.86 11.02
CA ASP A 152 -6.46 -9.87 10.78
C ASP A 152 -6.81 -8.46 11.29
N VAL A 153 -6.05 -8.00 12.29
CA VAL A 153 -6.41 -6.83 13.11
C VAL A 153 -5.59 -5.59 12.80
N LEU A 154 -5.22 -5.42 11.52
CA LEU A 154 -4.51 -4.25 11.00
C LEU A 154 -3.13 -4.02 11.64
N LEU A 155 -2.40 -3.02 11.13
CA LEU A 155 -1.04 -2.71 11.59
C LEU A 155 -1.03 -1.96 12.92
N THR A 156 -1.97 -1.03 13.11
CA THR A 156 -1.93 -0.13 14.27
C THR A 156 -3.15 -0.26 15.18
N LYS A 157 -2.93 -0.02 16.47
CA LYS A 157 -4.02 0.11 17.46
C LYS A 157 -5.07 1.14 17.02
N LYS A 158 -4.64 2.26 16.42
CA LYS A 158 -5.53 3.33 15.97
C LYS A 158 -6.44 2.85 14.83
N SER A 159 -5.86 2.24 13.79
CA SER A 159 -6.62 1.72 12.63
C SER A 159 -7.63 0.67 13.07
N ALA A 160 -7.23 -0.27 13.93
CA ALA A 160 -8.10 -1.33 14.43
C ALA A 160 -9.26 -0.80 15.27
N ALA A 161 -8.99 0.14 16.19
CA ALA A 161 -10.02 0.78 17.01
C ALA A 161 -11.05 1.53 16.15
N GLN A 162 -10.58 2.31 15.18
CA GLN A 162 -11.47 3.05 14.29
C GLN A 162 -12.30 2.11 13.41
N SER A 163 -11.68 1.07 12.84
CA SER A 163 -12.37 0.10 11.98
C SER A 163 -13.40 -0.72 12.76
N LEU A 164 -13.11 -1.09 14.02
CA LEU A 164 -14.07 -1.73 14.90
C LEU A 164 -15.27 -0.80 15.18
N LYS A 165 -15.02 0.46 15.55
CA LYS A 165 -16.08 1.44 15.78
C LYS A 165 -16.94 1.62 14.53
N PHE A 166 -16.31 1.82 13.38
CA PHE A 166 -16.99 2.00 12.10
C PHE A 166 -17.85 0.78 11.73
N PHE A 167 -17.34 -0.43 11.96
CA PHE A 167 -18.13 -1.66 11.81
C PHE A 167 -19.35 -1.70 12.74
N GLN A 168 -19.18 -1.41 14.03
CA GLN A 168 -20.26 -1.45 15.01
C GLN A 168 -21.37 -0.43 14.72
N GLU A 169 -20.99 0.77 14.25
CA GLU A 169 -21.93 1.83 13.89
C GLU A 169 -22.74 1.51 12.63
N ASN A 170 -22.15 0.78 11.67
CA ASN A 170 -22.75 0.53 10.36
C ASN A 170 -23.33 -0.88 10.15
N VAL A 171 -23.23 -1.78 11.14
CA VAL A 171 -23.91 -3.08 11.14
C VAL A 171 -24.96 -3.12 12.25
N PRO A 172 -26.21 -2.70 11.99
CA PRO A 172 -27.23 -2.56 13.05
C PRO A 172 -27.63 -3.89 13.68
N LYS A 173 -27.90 -3.86 15.01
CA LYS A 173 -28.29 -4.99 15.88
C LYS A 173 -27.22 -6.07 16.06
N ALA A 174 -26.52 -6.48 15.00
CA ALA A 174 -25.48 -7.49 15.07
C ALA A 174 -24.09 -6.90 15.38
N GLY A 175 -23.81 -5.65 15.03
CA GLY A 175 -22.50 -5.00 15.27
C GLY A 175 -22.10 -4.95 16.75
N ASN A 176 -23.07 -4.80 17.67
CA ASN A 176 -22.83 -4.75 19.11
C ASN A 176 -22.57 -6.11 19.77
N LEU A 177 -22.59 -7.21 19.01
CA LEU A 177 -22.25 -8.52 19.55
C LEU A 177 -20.75 -8.57 19.91
N PRO A 178 -20.35 -9.36 20.92
CA PRO A 178 -18.97 -9.37 21.38
C PRO A 178 -18.03 -9.92 20.31
N ILE A 179 -16.79 -9.41 20.27
CA ILE A 179 -15.70 -10.10 19.58
C ILE A 179 -15.24 -11.27 20.47
N VAL A 180 -15.46 -12.50 20.01
CA VAL A 180 -15.15 -13.72 20.78
C VAL A 180 -13.80 -14.31 20.44
N ALA A 181 -13.27 -14.01 19.25
CA ALA A 181 -11.96 -14.46 18.81
C ALA A 181 -11.29 -13.48 17.84
N MET A 182 -9.96 -13.48 17.87
CA MET A 182 -9.10 -12.97 16.82
C MET A 182 -8.40 -14.15 16.12
N ILE A 183 -8.28 -14.08 14.80
CA ILE A 183 -7.45 -14.99 14.01
C ILE A 183 -6.38 -14.13 13.32
N TYR A 184 -5.11 -14.50 13.50
CA TYR A 184 -4.00 -13.97 12.72
C TYR A 184 -3.68 -14.96 11.61
N SER A 185 -3.82 -14.52 10.37
CA SER A 185 -3.57 -15.35 9.20
C SER A 185 -2.10 -15.72 9.05
N HIS A 186 -1.20 -14.80 9.41
CA HIS A 186 0.26 -14.98 9.37
C HIS A 186 0.98 -13.98 10.30
N SER A 187 2.32 -14.01 10.27
CA SER A 187 3.21 -13.33 11.22
C SER A 187 3.58 -11.89 10.87
N HIS A 188 3.05 -11.28 9.80
CA HIS A 188 3.36 -9.90 9.45
C HIS A 188 2.57 -8.89 10.30
N ALA A 189 3.19 -7.76 10.60
CA ALA A 189 2.69 -6.75 11.55
C ALA A 189 1.30 -6.21 11.19
N ASP A 190 0.95 -6.10 9.92
CA ASP A 190 -0.35 -5.64 9.44
C ASP A 190 -1.50 -6.61 9.72
N HIS A 191 -1.22 -7.81 10.25
CA HIS A 191 -2.24 -8.80 10.58
C HIS A 191 -2.47 -8.98 12.09
N PHE A 192 -1.56 -8.51 12.94
CA PHE A 192 -1.67 -8.61 14.40
C PHE A 192 -1.44 -7.29 15.15
N GLY A 193 -0.87 -6.27 14.52
CA GLY A 193 -0.35 -5.08 15.18
C GLY A 193 -1.43 -4.24 15.90
N GLY A 194 -2.66 -4.22 15.39
CA GLY A 194 -3.79 -3.57 16.04
C GLY A 194 -4.50 -4.40 17.11
N SER A 195 -4.02 -5.61 17.43
CA SER A 195 -4.61 -6.54 18.40
C SER A 195 -4.93 -5.92 19.76
N ARG A 196 -4.11 -4.98 20.24
CA ARG A 196 -4.34 -4.30 21.53
C ARG A 196 -5.67 -3.55 21.56
N ALA A 197 -6.12 -2.97 20.44
CA ALA A 197 -7.42 -2.29 20.38
C ALA A 197 -8.57 -3.26 20.66
N ILE A 198 -8.52 -4.44 20.04
CA ILE A 198 -9.54 -5.47 20.21
C ILE A 198 -9.47 -6.07 21.62
N LYS A 199 -8.26 -6.33 22.14
CA LYS A 199 -8.07 -6.89 23.49
C LYS A 199 -8.56 -5.95 24.59
N ASP A 200 -8.33 -4.64 24.45
CA ASP A 200 -8.78 -3.65 25.42
C ASP A 200 -10.32 -3.53 25.41
N ALA A 201 -10.95 -3.59 24.24
CA ALA A 201 -12.41 -3.54 24.11
C ALA A 201 -13.10 -4.86 24.52
N PHE A 202 -12.43 -6.00 24.35
CA PHE A 202 -12.94 -7.35 24.64
C PHE A 202 -11.92 -8.18 25.43
N PRO A 203 -11.85 -8.02 26.76
CA PRO A 203 -10.83 -8.66 27.59
C PRO A 203 -10.82 -10.19 27.52
N ASP A 204 -11.93 -10.83 27.21
CA ASP A 204 -12.06 -12.30 27.12
C ASP A 204 -11.83 -12.86 25.71
N VAL A 205 -11.45 -12.02 24.74
CA VAL A 205 -11.20 -12.44 23.35
C VAL A 205 -10.10 -13.52 23.29
N LYS A 206 -10.40 -14.62 22.58
CA LYS A 206 -9.42 -15.68 22.30
C LYS A 206 -8.57 -15.29 21.09
N VAL A 207 -7.32 -15.75 21.05
CA VAL A 207 -6.42 -15.47 19.93
C VAL A 207 -5.95 -16.77 19.31
N TYR A 208 -6.07 -16.88 18.00
CA TYR A 208 -5.63 -18.02 17.21
C TYR A 208 -4.64 -17.56 16.15
N GLY A 209 -3.66 -18.41 15.86
CA GLY A 209 -2.67 -18.21 14.80
C GLY A 209 -2.01 -19.53 14.44
N SER A 210 -1.09 -19.50 13.47
CA SER A 210 -0.32 -20.67 13.07
C SER A 210 0.53 -21.24 14.21
N LYS A 211 0.91 -22.51 14.08
CA LYS A 211 1.89 -23.12 14.98
C LYS A 211 3.20 -22.31 14.88
N ASN A 212 3.71 -21.84 16.02
CA ASN A 212 4.92 -21.00 16.16
C ASN A 212 4.77 -19.52 15.78
N ILE A 213 3.55 -19.01 15.54
CA ILE A 213 3.34 -17.62 15.11
C ILE A 213 4.01 -16.59 16.02
N THR A 214 4.08 -16.83 17.33
CA THR A 214 4.73 -15.90 18.27
C THR A 214 6.23 -15.80 18.09
N LYS A 215 6.89 -16.91 17.71
CA LYS A 215 8.32 -16.88 17.38
C LYS A 215 8.55 -16.12 16.08
N GLU A 216 7.77 -16.42 15.05
CA GLU A 216 7.89 -15.81 13.72
C GLU A 216 7.66 -14.29 13.80
N ILE A 217 6.65 -13.85 14.54
CA ILE A 217 6.39 -12.42 14.81
C ILE A 217 7.61 -11.71 15.41
N VAL A 218 8.32 -12.35 16.35
CA VAL A 218 9.47 -11.73 17.03
C VAL A 218 10.75 -11.82 16.19
N ASP A 219 10.91 -12.88 15.40
CA ASP A 219 12.11 -13.04 14.58
C ASP A 219 12.16 -12.05 13.41
N GLU A 220 11.00 -11.61 12.93
CA GLU A 220 10.87 -10.75 11.74
C GLU A 220 10.81 -9.24 12.07
N ASN A 221 10.31 -8.87 13.25
CA ASN A 221 10.04 -7.47 13.64
C ASN A 221 10.92 -7.00 14.81
#